data_AF-F7V031-F1
#
_entry.id   AF-F7V031-F1
#
_cell.length_a   1.000
_cell.length_b   1.000
_cell.length_c   1.000
_cell.angle_alpha   90.00
_cell.angle_beta   90.00
_cell.angle_gamma   90.00
#
_symmetry.space_group_name_H-M   'P 1'
#
loop_
_entity.id
_entity.type
_entity.pdbx_description
1 polymer ?
#
loop_
_entity_poly.entity_id
_entity_poly.type
_entity_poly.pdbx_seq_one_letter_code
_entity_poly.pdbx_strand_id
1 'polypeptide(L)'
;MPDLSDKSKAYIDMVAIILSTYCSTIVEVVDTRQGLSVCKTILLSFLIKNHCISKTTLYNGHHSKDLLSKAAIEATGQFESLRFELEFILQALLLLSKNDWIVIEDDRVFVGEDAPLSKKKRFDAFSEKLIEECYEVEDALMLKVVIRNV
;
A
#
# COMPACT_ATOMS: atom_id res chain seq x y z
N MET A 1 15.34 -14.10 0.59
CA MET A 1 14.62 -14.01 -0.69
C MET A 1 14.06 -15.39 -0.96
N PRO A 2 12.82 -15.54 -1.47
CA PRO A 2 12.29 -16.84 -1.84
C PRO A 2 13.21 -17.49 -2.88
N ASP A 3 13.43 -18.79 -2.76
CA ASP A 3 14.20 -19.56 -3.73
C ASP A 3 13.35 -19.73 -5.00
N LEU A 4 13.81 -19.12 -6.09
CA LEU A 4 13.13 -19.08 -7.38
C LEU A 4 13.75 -20.05 -8.39
N SER A 5 14.76 -20.84 -8.00
CA SER A 5 15.55 -21.67 -8.93
C SER A 5 14.73 -22.70 -9.70
N ASP A 6 13.64 -23.20 -9.11
CA ASP A 6 12.74 -24.21 -9.69
C ASP A 6 11.42 -23.62 -10.25
N LYS A 7 11.29 -22.29 -10.31
CA LYS A 7 10.05 -21.64 -10.76
C LYS A 7 10.10 -21.30 -12.26
N SER A 8 8.95 -21.38 -12.92
CA SER A 8 8.84 -21.01 -14.33
C SER A 8 9.15 -19.54 -14.53
N LYS A 9 9.70 -19.18 -15.70
CA LYS A 9 9.95 -17.78 -16.07
C LYS A 9 8.72 -16.90 -15.90
N ALA A 10 7.54 -17.39 -16.27
CA ALA A 10 6.28 -16.66 -16.12
C ALA A 10 5.94 -16.33 -14.66
N TYR A 11 6.26 -17.22 -13.72
CA TYR A 11 6.08 -16.96 -12.30
C TYR A 11 7.04 -15.88 -11.79
N ILE A 12 8.31 -15.94 -12.20
CA ILE A 12 9.32 -14.94 -11.84
C ILE A 12 8.91 -13.56 -12.38
N ASP A 13 8.47 -13.49 -13.64
CA ASP A 13 8.01 -12.26 -14.28
C ASP A 13 6.78 -11.69 -13.53
N MET A 14 5.82 -12.55 -13.15
CA MET A 14 4.66 -12.14 -12.35
C MET A 14 5.07 -11.55 -10.99
N VAL A 15 5.96 -12.23 -10.25
CA VAL A 15 6.45 -11.77 -8.95
C VAL A 15 7.18 -10.43 -9.08
N ALA A 16 8.02 -10.26 -10.11
CA ALA A 16 8.72 -9.01 -10.36
C ALA A 16 7.77 -7.85 -10.64
N ILE A 17 6.68 -8.09 -11.39
CA ILE A 17 5.64 -7.08 -11.66
C ILE A 17 4.91 -6.69 -10.38
N ILE A 18 4.48 -7.66 -9.56
CA ILE A 18 3.77 -7.40 -8.31
C ILE A 18 4.67 -6.63 -7.34
N LEU A 19 5.91 -7.09 -7.17
CA LEU A 19 6.87 -6.46 -6.27
C LEU A 19 7.22 -5.03 -6.69
N SER A 20 7.46 -4.78 -7.98
CA SER A 20 7.73 -3.43 -8.49
C SER A 20 6.53 -2.49 -8.38
N THR A 21 5.32 -3.02 -8.53
CA THR A 21 4.08 -2.28 -8.28
C THR A 21 4.03 -1.83 -6.82
N TYR A 22 4.21 -2.77 -5.88
CA TYR A 22 4.20 -2.43 -4.46
C TYR A 22 5.34 -1.50 -4.04
N CYS A 23 6.55 -1.66 -4.61
CA CYS A 23 7.65 -0.73 -4.35
C CYS A 23 7.25 0.71 -4.74
N SER A 24 6.65 0.87 -5.91
CA SER A 24 6.19 2.18 -6.39
C SER A 24 5.06 2.73 -5.50
N THR A 25 4.06 1.91 -5.19
CA THR A 25 2.92 2.32 -4.35
C THR A 25 3.37 2.72 -2.94
N ILE A 26 4.26 1.96 -2.30
CA ILE A 26 4.74 2.26 -0.94
C ILE A 26 5.49 3.60 -0.92
N VAL A 27 6.42 3.82 -1.85
CA VAL A 27 7.17 5.09 -1.90
C VAL A 27 6.21 6.26 -2.05
N GLU A 28 5.20 6.14 -2.91
CA GLU A 28 4.20 7.20 -3.11
C GLU A 28 3.29 7.41 -1.89
N VAL A 29 2.90 6.34 -1.17
CA VAL A 29 2.13 6.44 0.08
C VAL A 29 2.91 7.21 1.14
N VAL A 30 4.18 6.86 1.33
CA VAL A 30 5.04 7.47 2.35
C VAL A 30 5.45 8.89 1.96
N ASP A 31 5.67 9.16 0.67
CA ASP A 31 5.93 10.52 0.17
C ASP A 31 4.72 11.44 0.35
N THR A 32 3.51 10.91 0.19
CA THR A 32 2.27 11.66 0.46
C THR A 32 2.18 12.03 1.94
N ARG A 33 2.49 11.09 2.85
CA ARG A 33 2.47 11.33 4.28
C ARG A 33 3.57 10.55 5.01
N GLN A 34 4.54 11.31 5.50
CA GLN A 34 5.65 10.80 6.32
C GLN A 34 5.15 10.29 7.68
N GLY A 35 5.82 9.28 8.23
CA GLY A 35 5.59 8.82 9.60
C GLY A 35 4.35 7.97 9.80
N LEU A 36 3.81 7.39 8.71
CA LEU A 36 2.81 6.33 8.79
C LEU A 36 3.42 5.10 9.47
N SER A 37 2.65 4.41 10.32
CA SER A 37 3.11 3.14 10.88
C SER A 37 3.28 2.09 9.77
N VAL A 38 4.12 1.07 10.00
CA VAL A 38 4.26 -0.07 9.09
C VAL A 38 2.89 -0.69 8.77
N CYS A 39 2.01 -0.79 9.77
CA CYS A 39 0.67 -1.34 9.60
C CYS A 39 -0.17 -0.51 8.60
N LYS A 40 -0.21 0.82 8.78
CA LYS A 40 -0.90 1.72 7.86
C LYS A 40 -0.31 1.67 6.47
N THR A 41 1.01 1.67 6.36
CA THR A 41 1.71 1.58 5.07
C THR A 41 1.33 0.31 4.33
N ILE A 42 1.27 -0.83 5.00
CA ILE A 42 0.84 -2.11 4.40
C ILE A 42 -0.60 -2.01 3.89
N LEU A 43 -1.53 -1.59 4.75
CA LEU A 43 -2.95 -1.56 4.44
C LEU A 43 -3.27 -0.52 3.35
N LEU A 44 -2.73 0.69 3.45
CA LEU A 44 -2.90 1.73 2.43
C LEU A 44 -2.32 1.30 1.09
N SER A 45 -1.13 0.68 1.07
CA SER A 45 -0.53 0.20 -0.18
C SER A 45 -1.38 -0.86 -0.85
N PHE A 46 -1.97 -1.78 -0.07
CA PHE A 46 -2.91 -2.77 -0.60
C PHE A 46 -4.18 -2.11 -1.17
N LEU A 47 -4.83 -1.25 -0.39
CA LEU A 47 -6.08 -0.58 -0.78
C LEU A 47 -5.89 0.30 -2.02
N ILE A 48 -4.84 1.10 -2.06
CA ILE A 48 -4.56 2.03 -3.16
C ILE A 48 -4.17 1.28 -4.43
N LYS A 49 -3.30 0.25 -4.34
CA LYS A 49 -2.96 -0.60 -5.49
C LYS A 49 -4.22 -1.21 -6.11
N ASN A 50 -5.15 -1.70 -5.28
CA ASN A 50 -6.39 -2.29 -5.77
C ASN A 50 -7.36 -1.25 -6.36
N HIS A 51 -7.47 -0.06 -5.76
CA HIS A 51 -8.25 1.06 -6.31
C HIS A 51 -7.74 1.49 -7.70
N CYS A 52 -6.41 1.67 -7.84
CA CYS A 52 -5.80 2.05 -9.12
C CYS A 52 -6.03 1.03 -10.24
N ILE A 53 -6.07 -0.27 -9.91
CA ILE A 53 -6.30 -1.36 -10.87
C ILE A 53 -7.78 -1.48 -11.22
N SER A 54 -8.66 -1.34 -10.22
CA SER A 54 -10.12 -1.46 -10.33
C SER A 54 -10.68 -0.52 -11.39
N LYS A 55 -10.22 0.75 -11.48
CA LYS A 55 -10.77 1.84 -12.33
C LYS A 55 -12.29 2.06 -12.21
N THR A 56 -13.02 1.19 -11.51
CA THR A 56 -14.43 1.29 -11.21
C THR A 56 -14.57 2.05 -9.90
N THR A 57 -14.46 3.38 -9.96
CA THR A 57 -14.68 4.22 -8.79
C THR A 57 -16.15 4.19 -8.42
N LEU A 58 -16.57 3.27 -7.54
CA LEU A 58 -17.86 3.38 -6.86
C LEU A 58 -17.90 4.66 -6.01
N TYR A 59 -16.73 5.18 -5.61
CA TYR A 59 -16.59 6.38 -4.79
C TYR A 59 -15.58 7.35 -5.39
N ASN A 60 -16.06 8.56 -5.71
CA ASN A 60 -15.21 9.68 -6.12
C ASN A 60 -14.92 10.60 -4.91
N GLY A 61 -13.90 11.46 -5.02
CA GLY A 61 -13.49 12.40 -3.96
C GLY A 61 -14.54 13.43 -3.52
N HIS A 62 -15.76 13.36 -4.08
CA HIS A 62 -16.92 14.17 -3.70
C HIS A 62 -17.65 13.60 -2.47
N HIS A 63 -17.45 12.32 -2.14
CA HIS A 63 -18.01 11.66 -0.94
C HIS A 63 -16.95 11.50 0.15
N SER A 64 -16.46 12.61 0.70
CA SER A 64 -15.34 12.72 1.65
C SER A 64 -15.63 12.26 3.09
N LYS A 65 -16.65 11.44 3.32
CA LYS A 65 -16.94 10.84 4.62
C LYS A 65 -16.73 9.34 4.55
N ASP A 66 -16.14 8.76 5.57
CA ASP A 66 -15.92 7.31 5.72
C ASP A 66 -15.08 6.70 4.58
N LEU A 67 -14.01 7.37 4.15
CA LEU A 67 -13.17 6.88 3.05
C LEU A 67 -12.50 5.56 3.42
N LEU A 68 -12.04 5.40 4.67
CA LEU A 68 -11.50 4.14 5.14
C LEU A 68 -12.53 3.00 5.06
N SER A 69 -13.77 3.24 5.49
CA SER A 69 -14.85 2.25 5.41
C SER A 69 -15.21 1.92 3.96
N LYS A 70 -15.18 2.91 3.06
CA LYS A 70 -15.44 2.72 1.62
C LYS A 70 -14.33 1.95 0.92
N ALA A 71 -13.07 2.30 1.19
CA ALA A 71 -11.92 1.58 0.68
C ALA A 71 -11.92 0.14 1.22
N ALA A 72 -12.28 -0.05 2.50
CA ALA A 72 -12.48 -1.36 3.07
C ALA A 72 -13.62 -2.13 2.40
N ILE A 73 -14.78 -1.50 2.11
CA ILE A 73 -15.90 -2.09 1.35
C ILE A 73 -15.47 -2.46 -0.07
N GLU A 74 -14.74 -1.61 -0.78
CA GLU A 74 -14.20 -1.97 -2.10
C GLU A 74 -13.20 -3.14 -2.01
N ALA A 75 -12.49 -3.24 -0.88
CA ALA A 75 -11.65 -4.38 -0.53
C ALA A 75 -12.41 -5.55 0.13
N THR A 76 -13.71 -5.45 0.43
CA THR A 76 -14.44 -6.52 1.13
C THR A 76 -14.55 -7.75 0.25
N GLY A 77 -14.31 -8.92 0.84
CA GLY A 77 -14.14 -10.18 0.14
C GLY A 77 -12.69 -10.49 -0.29
N GLN A 78 -11.74 -9.58 -0.07
CA GLN A 78 -10.34 -9.75 -0.49
C GLN A 78 -9.38 -10.08 0.66
N PHE A 79 -9.84 -10.56 1.82
CA PHE A 79 -8.93 -10.94 2.91
C PHE A 79 -7.90 -12.00 2.49
N GLU A 80 -8.33 -13.01 1.73
CA GLU A 80 -7.41 -14.00 1.18
C GLU A 80 -6.43 -13.37 0.17
N SER A 81 -6.87 -12.37 -0.60
CA SER A 81 -5.96 -11.59 -1.46
C SER A 81 -4.98 -10.77 -0.64
N LEU A 82 -5.42 -10.08 0.42
CA LEU A 82 -4.55 -9.35 1.34
C LEU A 82 -3.53 -10.30 1.97
N ARG A 83 -3.96 -11.47 2.43
CA ARG A 83 -3.10 -12.51 3.00
C ARG A 83 -2.06 -12.99 2.00
N PHE A 84 -2.47 -13.23 0.75
CA PHE A 84 -1.56 -13.62 -0.33
C PHE A 84 -0.58 -12.50 -0.69
N GLU A 85 -1.06 -11.26 -0.77
CA GLU A 85 -0.27 -10.11 -1.20
C GLU A 85 0.62 -9.54 -0.09
N LEU A 86 0.33 -9.84 1.18
CA LEU A 86 1.11 -9.40 2.33
C LEU A 86 2.59 -9.78 2.21
N GLU A 87 2.90 -10.96 1.68
CA GLU A 87 4.29 -11.38 1.46
C GLU A 87 5.01 -10.43 0.49
N PHE A 88 4.36 -10.03 -0.60
CA PHE A 88 4.95 -9.12 -1.58
C PHE A 88 5.07 -7.70 -1.03
N ILE A 89 4.10 -7.23 -0.23
CA ILE A 89 4.17 -5.92 0.43
C ILE A 89 5.35 -5.86 1.40
N LEU A 90 5.53 -6.90 2.23
CA LEU A 90 6.64 -6.98 3.18
C LEU A 90 7.99 -7.09 2.45
N GLN A 91 8.06 -7.86 1.36
CA GLN A 91 9.26 -7.93 0.52
C GLN A 91 9.58 -6.58 -0.12
N ALA A 92 8.58 -5.82 -0.55
CA ALA A 92 8.75 -4.48 -1.10
C ALA A 92 9.27 -3.51 -0.03
N LEU A 93 8.69 -3.49 1.17
CA LEU A 93 9.20 -2.69 2.30
C LEU A 93 10.67 -3.01 2.60
N LEU A 94 11.01 -4.30 2.67
CA LEU A 94 12.38 -4.73 2.91
C LEU A 94 13.33 -4.30 1.79
N LEU A 95 12.90 -4.44 0.53
CA LEU A 95 13.71 -4.05 -0.63
C LEU A 95 13.94 -2.53 -0.63
N LEU A 96 12.90 -1.73 -0.43
CA LEU A 96 12.99 -0.28 -0.36
C LEU A 96 13.89 0.19 0.78
N SER A 97 13.76 -0.42 1.96
CA SER A 97 14.61 -0.10 3.12
C SER A 97 16.07 -0.47 2.88
N LYS A 98 16.36 -1.59 2.22
CA LYS A 98 17.73 -1.98 1.86
C LYS A 98 18.41 -1.07 0.84
N ASN A 99 17.63 -0.32 0.07
CA ASN A 99 18.12 0.63 -0.91
C ASN A 99 18.05 2.08 -0.40
N ASP A 100 17.77 2.29 0.89
CA ASP A 100 17.64 3.62 1.51
C ASP A 100 16.59 4.52 0.83
N TRP A 101 15.59 3.92 0.17
CA TRP A 101 14.46 4.65 -0.43
C TRP A 101 13.35 4.90 0.60
N ILE A 102 13.31 4.09 1.65
CA ILE A 102 12.50 4.35 2.85
C ILE A 102 13.34 4.06 4.10
N VAL A 103 13.01 4.72 5.20
CA VAL A 103 13.59 4.48 6.52
C VAL A 103 12.47 4.05 7.46
N ILE A 104 12.73 3.06 8.32
CA ILE A 104 11.77 2.58 9.33
C ILE A 104 12.36 2.82 10.72
N GLU A 105 11.69 3.63 11.53
CA GLU A 105 12.10 3.98 12.91
C GLU A 105 10.96 3.70 13.90
N ASP A 106 11.19 2.84 14.90
CA ASP A 106 10.28 2.37 15.95
C ASP A 106 8.98 1.67 15.51
N ASP A 107 8.23 2.25 14.57
CA ASP A 107 7.25 1.59 13.68
C ASP A 107 6.94 2.44 12.43
N ARG A 108 7.55 3.61 12.31
CA ARG A 108 7.14 4.64 11.38
C ARG A 108 7.99 4.60 10.13
N VAL A 109 7.33 4.75 8.99
CA VAL A 109 7.96 4.72 7.67
C VAL A 109 8.14 6.14 7.18
N PHE A 110 9.34 6.45 6.72
CA PHE A 110 9.73 7.73 6.14
C PHE A 110 10.36 7.51 4.77
N VAL A 111 10.29 8.53 3.92
CA VAL A 111 11.06 8.55 2.66
C VAL A 111 12.53 8.71 3.00
N GLY A 112 13.37 7.86 2.41
CA GLY A 112 14.83 7.97 2.53
C GLY A 112 15.41 8.96 1.52
N GLU A 113 16.65 9.37 1.75
CA GLU A 113 17.33 10.42 0.96
C GLU A 113 17.52 10.03 -0.51
N ASP A 114 17.72 8.73 -0.77
CA ASP A 114 17.97 8.18 -2.11
C ASP A 114 16.70 7.78 -2.87
N ALA A 115 15.52 8.08 -2.30
CA ALA A 115 14.26 7.72 -2.92
C ALA A 115 14.08 8.43 -4.28
N PRO A 116 13.75 7.70 -5.37
CA PRO A 116 13.47 8.29 -6.67
C PRO A 116 12.09 8.95 -6.66
N LEU A 117 11.98 10.14 -6.07
CA LEU A 117 10.73 10.88 -5.98
C LEU A 117 10.29 11.41 -7.36
N SER A 118 9.05 11.08 -7.74
CA SER A 118 8.42 11.58 -8.96
C SER A 118 7.95 13.02 -8.78
N LYS A 119 8.42 13.96 -9.62
CA LYS A 119 7.94 15.36 -9.63
C LYS A 119 6.48 15.53 -10.08
N LYS A 120 5.80 14.48 -10.56
CA LYS A 120 4.39 14.52 -10.94
C LYS A 120 3.53 13.84 -9.88
N LYS A 121 2.42 14.47 -9.49
CA LYS A 121 1.34 13.85 -8.71
C LYS A 121 0.89 12.57 -9.42
N ARG A 122 1.09 11.43 -8.77
CA ARG A 122 0.72 10.10 -9.31
C ARG A 122 -0.59 9.58 -8.73
N PHE A 123 -0.91 9.92 -7.48
CA PHE A 123 -2.16 9.55 -6.85
C PHE A 123 -3.31 10.49 -7.22
N ASP A 124 -4.50 9.92 -7.32
CA ASP A 124 -5.73 10.69 -7.49
C ASP A 124 -6.12 11.37 -6.16
N ALA A 125 -7.04 12.33 -6.25
CA ALA A 125 -7.52 13.05 -5.07
C ALA A 125 -8.22 12.14 -4.04
N PHE A 126 -8.63 10.92 -4.44
CA PHE A 126 -9.18 9.93 -3.53
C PHE A 126 -8.08 9.32 -2.66
N SER A 127 -7.01 8.82 -3.29
CA SER A 127 -5.89 8.17 -2.61
C SER A 127 -5.17 9.13 -1.67
N GLU A 128 -4.97 10.39 -2.10
CA GLU A 128 -4.40 11.43 -1.23
C GLU A 128 -5.27 11.65 0.02
N LYS A 129 -6.59 11.81 -0.14
CA LYS A 129 -7.51 12.00 1.00
C LYS A 129 -7.60 10.76 1.89
N LEU A 130 -7.55 9.56 1.31
CA LEU A 130 -7.57 8.31 2.07
C LEU A 130 -6.33 8.19 2.96
N ILE A 131 -5.15 8.53 2.44
CA ILE A 131 -3.89 8.53 3.21
C ILE A 131 -3.99 9.50 4.38
N GLU A 132 -4.45 10.74 4.13
CA GLU A 132 -4.62 11.75 5.17
C GLU A 132 -5.66 11.34 6.22
N GLU A 133 -6.80 10.77 5.81
CA GLU A 133 -7.82 10.26 6.76
C GLU A 133 -7.25 9.13 7.62
N CYS A 134 -6.48 8.20 7.03
CA CYS A 134 -5.92 7.07 7.75
C CYS A 134 -4.74 7.44 8.66
N TYR A 135 -4.04 8.55 8.39
CA TYR A 135 -2.91 8.98 9.21
C TYR A 135 -3.32 9.24 10.67
N GLU A 136 -4.47 9.89 10.88
CA GLU A 136 -5.03 10.24 12.20
C GLU A 136 -5.77 9.07 12.88
N VAL A 137 -6.02 7.97 12.17
CA VAL A 137 -6.74 6.80 12.69
C VAL A 137 -5.78 5.89 13.45
N GLU A 138 -6.20 5.32 14.58
CA GLU A 138 -5.40 4.30 15.27
C GLU A 138 -5.31 3.00 14.45
N ASP A 139 -4.14 2.37 14.44
CA ASP A 139 -3.86 1.13 13.71
C ASP A 139 -4.86 0.01 14.05
N ALA A 140 -5.23 -0.12 15.33
CA ALA A 140 -6.19 -1.11 15.79
C ALA A 140 -7.59 -0.89 15.18
N LEU A 141 -8.01 0.37 15.02
CA LEU A 141 -9.27 0.71 14.38
C LEU A 141 -9.20 0.44 12.87
N MET A 142 -8.08 0.78 12.24
CA MET A 142 -7.84 0.53 10.82
C MET A 142 -7.91 -0.97 10.50
N LEU A 143 -7.16 -1.79 11.27
CA LEU A 143 -7.21 -3.24 11.17
C LEU A 143 -8.62 -3.78 11.39
N LYS A 144 -9.33 -3.26 12.40
CA LYS A 144 -10.71 -3.69 12.66
C LYS A 144 -11.62 -3.39 11.47
N VAL A 145 -11.50 -2.23 10.82
CA VAL A 145 -12.34 -1.89 9.66
C VAL A 145 -11.97 -2.77 8.45
N VAL A 146 -10.69 -3.02 8.21
CA VAL A 146 -10.27 -3.81 7.03
C VAL A 146 -10.52 -5.31 7.22
N ILE A 147 -10.31 -5.85 8.43
CA ILE A 147 -10.41 -7.29 8.72
C ILE A 147 -11.85 -7.70 9.11
N ARG A 148 -12.60 -6.86 9.82
CA ARG A 148 -13.95 -7.23 10.32
C ARG A 148 -15.04 -7.15 9.25
N ASN A 149 -14.80 -6.45 8.15
CA ASN A 149 -15.73 -6.41 7.03
C ASN A 149 -15.59 -7.64 6.10
N VAL A 150 -14.85 -8.66 6.54
CA VAL A 150 -14.68 -9.97 5.89
C VAL A 150 -15.65 -10.97 6.51
#